data_AF-A0A3D1YW13-F1
#
_entry.id   AF-A0A3D1YW13-F1
#
_cell.length_a   1.000
_cell.length_b   1.000
_cell.length_c   1.000
_cell.angle_alpha   90.00
_cell.angle_beta   90.00
_cell.angle_gamma   90.00
#
_symmetry.space_group_name_H-M   'P 1'
#
loop_
_entity.id
_entity.type
_entity.pdbx_description
1 polymer ?
#
loop_
_entity_poly.entity_id
_entity_poly.type
_entity_poly.pdbx_seq_one_letter_code
_entity_poly.pdbx_strand_id
1 'polypeptide(L)'
;MTHETKCTLCGLNVELFCEVNNKAYYKCTNCLSVLLDPRNLLSLEEERRRYEEHNNDVEDLRYQEFVASIVNAIKHNFTAEHVGLDFVHVSE
;
A
#
# COMPACT_ATOMS: atom_id res chain seq x y z
N MET A 1 20.45 16.50 -10.65
CA MET A 1 20.28 16.54 -9.19
C MET A 1 19.37 15.38 -8.82
N THR A 2 19.96 14.28 -8.35
CA THR A 2 19.24 13.06 -7.97
C THR A 2 18.51 13.32 -6.66
N HIS A 3 17.18 13.38 -6.69
CA HIS A 3 16.39 13.38 -5.45
C HIS A 3 16.73 12.06 -4.72
N GLU A 4 17.48 12.15 -3.62
CA GLU A 4 17.65 11.03 -2.69
C GLU A 4 16.30 10.72 -2.09
N THR A 5 15.57 9.83 -2.75
CA THR A 5 14.31 9.33 -2.24
C THR A 5 14.68 8.33 -1.15
N LYS A 6 14.25 8.57 0.08
CA LYS A 6 14.35 7.58 1.16
C LYS A 6 13.09 6.74 1.16
N CYS A 7 13.20 5.51 1.64
CA CYS A 7 12.05 4.65 1.82
C CYS A 7 11.10 5.27 2.85
N THR A 8 9.85 5.48 2.50
CA THR A 8 8.85 6.05 3.42
C THR A 8 8.47 5.08 4.55
N LEU A 9 8.79 3.79 4.41
CA LEU A 9 8.52 2.78 5.43
C LEU A 9 9.65 2.63 6.45
N CYS A 10 10.90 2.48 5.99
CA CYS A 10 12.04 2.20 6.88
C CYS A 10 13.15 3.27 6.87
N GLY A 11 13.00 4.34 6.09
CA GLY A 11 13.96 5.46 6.02
C GLY A 11 15.26 5.17 5.28
N LEU A 12 15.50 3.95 4.79
CA LEU A 12 16.73 3.57 4.09
C LEU A 12 16.69 3.87 2.58
N ASN A 13 17.79 3.65 1.89
CA ASN A 13 17.94 3.97 0.48
C ASN A 13 17.00 3.14 -0.41
N VAL A 14 16.68 3.73 -1.56
CA VAL A 14 15.91 3.10 -2.63
C VAL A 14 16.67 3.21 -3.94
N GLU A 15 16.43 2.27 -4.84
CA GLU A 15 17.04 2.23 -6.17
C GLU A 15 15.95 2.20 -7.23
N LEU A 16 16.24 2.73 -8.43
CA LEU A 16 15.28 2.68 -9.54
C LEU A 16 14.92 1.21 -9.83
N PHE A 17 13.63 0.91 -9.80
CA PHE A 17 13.12 -0.44 -9.99
C PHE A 17 12.55 -0.65 -11.39
N CYS A 18 11.62 0.22 -11.80
CA CYS A 18 11.05 0.19 -13.14
C CYS A 18 10.37 1.52 -13.48
N GLU A 19 10.00 1.65 -14.75
CA GLU A 19 9.12 2.72 -15.22
C GLU A 19 7.86 2.10 -15.84
N VAL A 20 6.69 2.56 -15.40
CA VAL A 20 5.39 2.11 -15.90
C VAL A 20 4.53 3.34 -16.16
N ASN A 21 3.95 3.46 -17.35
CA ASN A 21 3.12 4.61 -17.74
C ASN A 21 3.80 5.97 -17.50
N ASN A 22 5.08 6.09 -17.86
CA ASN A 22 5.91 7.28 -17.63
C ASN A 22 6.08 7.67 -16.15
N LYS A 23 5.87 6.73 -15.22
CA LYS A 23 6.08 6.90 -13.78
C LYS A 23 7.23 6.02 -13.33
N ALA A 24 8.22 6.62 -12.69
CA ALA A 24 9.33 5.90 -12.08
C ALA A 24 8.90 5.31 -10.73
N TYR A 25 9.27 4.06 -10.51
CA TYR A 25 9.11 3.35 -9.26
C TYR A 25 10.49 2.98 -8.72
N TYR A 26 10.68 3.15 -7.41
CA TYR A 26 11.91 2.81 -6.71
C TYR A 26 11.66 1.68 -5.73
N LYS A 27 12.63 0.79 -5.55
CA LYS A 27 12.56 -0.31 -4.59
C LYS A 27 13.55 -0.08 -3.46
N CYS A 28 13.09 -0.21 -2.22
CA CYS A 28 13.97 -0.18 -1.06
C CYS A 28 14.86 -1.42 -1.03
N THR A 29 16.16 -1.23 -0.83
CA THR A 29 17.13 -2.33 -0.74
C THR A 29 17.04 -3.09 0.58
N ASN A 30 16.38 -2.53 1.60
CA ASN A 30 16.21 -3.14 2.91
C ASN A 30 14.86 -3.83 3.10
N CYS A 31 13.75 -3.09 3.07
CA CYS A 31 12.41 -3.65 3.33
C CYS A 31 11.68 -4.11 2.06
N LEU A 32 12.30 -3.97 0.90
CA LEU A 32 11.78 -4.39 -0.41
C LEU A 32 10.51 -3.68 -0.89
N SER A 33 10.01 -2.68 -0.17
CA SER A 33 8.87 -1.86 -0.59
C SER A 33 9.15 -1.16 -1.92
N VAL A 34 8.14 -1.15 -2.79
CA VAL A 34 8.16 -0.42 -4.05
C VAL A 34 7.39 0.89 -3.87
N LEU A 35 8.02 1.99 -4.24
CA LEU A 35 7.60 3.36 -3.97
C LEU A 35 7.47 4.11 -5.28
N LEU A 36 6.36 4.81 -5.47
CA LEU A 36 6.18 5.73 -6.59
C LEU A 36 7.06 6.98 -6.37
N ASP A 37 7.68 7.50 -7.44
CA ASP A 37 8.40 8.77 -7.38
C ASP A 37 7.51 9.88 -6.80
N PRO A 38 7.96 10.64 -5.78
CA PRO A 38 7.14 11.66 -5.11
C PRO A 38 6.52 12.69 -6.04
N ARG A 39 7.14 12.97 -7.19
CA ARG A 39 6.63 13.90 -8.20
C ARG A 39 5.34 13.43 -8.88
N ASN A 40 5.00 12.15 -8.75
CA ASN A 40 3.82 11.52 -9.33
C ASN A 40 2.73 11.21 -8.28
N LEU A 41 2.94 11.61 -7.03
CA LEU A 41 1.92 11.53 -5.98
C LEU A 41 0.84 12.58 -6.20
N LEU A 42 -0.39 12.24 -5.81
CA LEU A 42 -1.49 13.20 -5.77
C LEU A 42 -1.27 14.19 -4.63
N SER A 43 -1.86 15.39 -4.74
CA SER A 43 -2.04 16.23 -3.57
C SER A 43 -3.01 15.57 -2.57
N LEU A 44 -2.95 15.95 -1.30
CA LEU A 44 -3.84 15.43 -0.26
C LEU A 44 -5.33 15.59 -0.64
N GLU A 45 -5.70 16.73 -1.23
CA GLU A 45 -7.08 16.98 -1.69
C GLU A 45 -7.50 16.05 -2.83
N GLU A 46 -6.60 15.79 -3.78
CA GLU A 46 -6.87 14.87 -4.90
C GLU A 46 -6.92 13.41 -4.44
N GLU A 47 -6.05 13.03 -3.51
CA GLU A 47 -6.07 11.71 -2.87
C GLU A 47 -7.37 11.49 -2.12
N ARG A 48 -7.80 12.45 -1.29
CA ARG A 48 -9.07 12.41 -0.58
C ARG A 48 -10.26 12.28 -1.51
N ARG A 49 -10.34 13.14 -2.54
CA ARG A 49 -11.43 13.09 -3.53
C ARG A 49 -11.52 11.72 -4.20
N ARG A 50 -10.38 11.13 -4.56
CA ARG A 50 -10.34 9.78 -5.13
C ARG A 50 -10.73 8.71 -4.11
N TYR A 51 -10.33 8.87 -2.85
CA TYR A 51 -10.68 7.93 -1.79
C TYR A 51 -12.19 7.89 -1.56
N GLU A 52 -12.85 9.05 -1.57
CA GLU A 52 -14.31 9.19 -1.42
C GLU A 52 -15.12 8.52 -2.56
N GLU A 53 -14.49 8.17 -3.68
CA GLU A 53 -15.13 7.40 -4.76
C GLU A 53 -15.26 5.89 -4.45
N HIS A 54 -14.62 5.38 -3.39
CA HIS A 54 -14.71 3.96 -3.03
C HIS A 54 -16.11 3.59 -2.51
N ASN A 55 -16.65 2.49 -3.04
CA ASN A 55 -17.86 1.86 -2.53
C ASN A 55 -17.51 0.61 -1.74
N ASN A 56 -17.13 0.79 -0.48
CA ASN A 56 -16.79 -0.30 0.43
C ASN A 56 -18.03 -0.70 1.23
N ASP A 57 -18.85 -1.58 0.68
CA ASP A 57 -19.97 -2.19 1.39
C ASP A 57 -19.55 -3.56 1.97
N VAL A 58 -19.42 -3.63 3.29
CA VAL A 58 -19.02 -4.86 4.00
C VAL A 58 -20.13 -5.91 4.01
N GLU A 59 -21.38 -5.52 3.76
CA GLU A 59 -22.54 -6.41 3.67
C GLU A 59 -22.77 -6.93 2.24
N ASP A 60 -22.03 -6.43 1.24
CA ASP A 60 -22.08 -6.96 -0.13
C ASP A 60 -21.46 -8.37 -0.17
N LEU A 61 -22.29 -9.37 -0.42
CA LEU A 61 -21.86 -10.78 -0.50
C LEU A 61 -20.76 -11.00 -1.56
N ARG A 62 -20.76 -10.26 -2.65
CA ARG A 62 -19.72 -10.38 -3.70
C ARG A 62 -18.38 -9.85 -3.20
N TYR A 63 -18.42 -8.79 -2.38
CA TYR A 63 -17.23 -8.25 -1.73
C TYR A 63 -16.69 -9.24 -0.70
N GLN A 64 -17.57 -9.84 0.12
CA GLN A 64 -17.20 -10.91 1.04
C GLN A 64 -16.60 -12.13 0.33
N GLU A 65 -17.20 -12.59 -0.77
CA GLU A 65 -16.70 -13.70 -1.59
C GLU A 65 -15.33 -13.38 -2.20
N PHE A 66 -15.14 -12.16 -2.70
CA PHE A 66 -13.87 -11.70 -3.25
C PHE A 66 -12.73 -11.78 -2.22
N VAL A 67 -12.97 -11.30 -0.98
CA VAL A 67 -11.96 -11.32 0.09
C VAL A 67 -11.87 -12.67 0.82
N ALA A 68 -12.83 -13.59 0.62
CA ALA A 68 -12.89 -14.85 1.36
C ALA A 68 -11.62 -15.69 1.20
N SER A 69 -10.98 -15.67 0.01
CA SER A 69 -9.77 -16.45 -0.26
C SER A 69 -8.63 -16.11 0.71
N ILE A 70 -8.34 -14.83 0.92
CA ILE A 70 -7.30 -14.36 1.84
C ILE A 70 -7.72 -14.56 3.30
N VAL A 71 -8.98 -14.27 3.63
CA VAL A 71 -9.50 -14.45 4.99
C VAL A 71 -9.40 -15.93 5.43
N ASN A 72 -9.79 -16.85 4.56
CA ASN A 72 -9.72 -18.28 4.84
C ASN A 72 -8.28 -18.77 4.96
N ALA A 73 -7.38 -18.29 4.10
CA ALA A 73 -5.95 -18.61 4.22
C ALA A 73 -5.37 -18.11 5.55
N ILE A 74 -5.74 -16.91 6.01
CA ILE A 74 -5.29 -16.39 7.30
C ILE A 74 -5.84 -17.25 8.45
N LYS A 75 -7.16 -17.51 8.46
CA LYS A 75 -7.80 -18.36 9.49
C LYS A 75 -7.23 -19.78 9.56
N HIS A 76 -6.74 -20.31 8.43
CA HIS A 76 -6.14 -21.63 8.38
C HIS A 76 -4.72 -21.66 8.94
N ASN A 77 -3.92 -20.63 8.67
CA ASN A 77 -2.49 -20.62 8.95
C ASN A 77 -2.09 -19.88 10.25
N PHE A 78 -3.00 -19.08 10.81
CA PHE A 78 -2.71 -18.24 11.97
C PHE A 78 -3.77 -18.40 13.05
N THR A 79 -3.34 -18.15 14.29
CA THR A 79 -4.18 -18.16 15.48
C THR A 79 -4.21 -16.77 16.12
N ALA A 80 -5.09 -16.55 17.10
CA ALA A 80 -5.22 -15.26 17.78
C ALA A 80 -3.97 -14.85 18.57
N GLU A 81 -3.07 -15.78 18.88
CA GLU A 81 -1.80 -15.51 19.55
C GLU A 81 -0.71 -14.97 18.60
N HIS A 82 -0.94 -14.99 17.29
CA HIS A 82 0.01 -14.45 16.33
C HIS A 82 -0.04 -12.92 16.29
N VAL A 83 1.15 -12.30 16.22
CA VAL A 83 1.29 -10.85 16.10
C VAL A 83 1.37 -10.47 14.63
N GLY A 84 0.43 -9.66 14.17
CA GLY A 84 0.41 -9.08 12.83
C GLY A 84 0.79 -7.60 12.84
N LEU A 85 1.18 -7.10 11.66
CA LEU A 85 1.24 -5.66 11.42
C LEU A 85 -0.18 -5.18 11.09
N ASP A 86 -0.67 -4.20 11.85
CA ASP A 86 -1.90 -3.51 11.54
C ASP A 86 -1.58 -2.23 10.76
N PHE A 87 -2.19 -2.10 9.58
CA PHE A 87 -2.06 -0.93 8.71
C PHE A 87 -3.41 -0.23 8.64
N VAL A 88 -3.89 0.30 9.76
CA VAL A 88 -4.94 1.31 9.76
C VAL A 88 -4.30 2.67 9.52
N HIS A 89 -4.48 3.19 8.30
CA HIS A 89 -4.27 4.60 8.03
C HIS A 89 -5.37 5.38 8.77
N VAL A 90 -5.07 5.88 9.96
CA VAL A 90 -5.84 6.96 10.58
C VAL A 90 -4.98 8.21 10.45
N SER A 91 -5.16 8.91 9.33
CA SER A 91 -4.73 10.29 9.22
C SER A 91 -5.83 11.16 9.83
N GLU A 92 -5.59 11.64 11.05
CA GLU A 92 -6.03 12.98 11.46
C GLU A 92 -4.85 13.94 11.32
#